data_AF-A0A1Q6LFK9-F1
#
_entry.id   AF-A0A1Q6LFK9-F1
#
_cell.length_a   1.000
_cell.length_b   1.000
_cell.length_c   1.000
_cell.angle_alpha   90.00
_cell.angle_beta   90.00
_cell.angle_gamma   90.00
#
_symmetry.space_group_name_H-M   'P 1'
#
loop_
_entity.id
_entity.type
_entity.pdbx_description
1 polymer ?
#
loop_
_entity_poly.entity_id
_entity_poly.type
_entity_poly.pdbx_seq_one_letter_code
_entity_poly.pdbx_strand_id
1 'polypeptide(L)'
;MDNIKFLKRQKKLFLLIFTFLLTLIFIFYFTEIYAALGDPKLISKINSAFETIEGWLLKISTPAAAVAVGTGVFMKKFSFGDEERIRMGKKIIKGSLFSYAFILAIDLILSAIKSLIS
;
A
#
# COMPACT_ATOMS: atom_id res chain seq x y z
N MET A 1 17.61 51.35 -49.07
CA MET A 1 16.44 51.05 -48.22
C MET A 1 16.49 49.61 -47.65
N ASP A 2 17.36 48.75 -48.18
CA ASP A 2 17.39 47.31 -47.86
C ASP A 2 18.12 46.96 -46.55
N ASN A 3 19.17 47.71 -46.18
CA ASN A 3 19.90 47.49 -44.91
C ASN A 3 19.03 47.67 -43.66
N ILE A 4 18.06 48.59 -43.69
CA ILE A 4 17.15 48.84 -42.56
C ILE A 4 16.15 47.67 -42.38
N LYS A 5 15.65 47.11 -43.49
CA LYS A 5 14.76 45.93 -43.46
C LYS A 5 15.52 44.69 -42.98
N PHE A 6 16.78 44.52 -43.40
CA PHE A 6 17.65 43.43 -42.94
C PHE A 6 17.92 43.50 -41.42
N LEU A 7 18.27 44.68 -40.90
CA LEU A 7 18.48 44.88 -39.46
C LEU A 7 17.22 44.60 -38.61
N LYS A 8 16.03 44.96 -39.12
CA LYS A 8 14.75 44.69 -38.44
C LYS A 8 14.43 43.18 -38.41
N ARG A 9 14.78 42.43 -39.46
CA ARG A 9 14.67 40.96 -39.52
C ARG A 9 15.62 40.26 -38.55
N GLN A 10 16.87 40.73 -38.45
CA GLN A 10 17.86 40.21 -37.50
C GLN A 10 17.44 40.40 -36.04
N LYS A 11 16.89 41.58 -35.68
CA LYS A 11 16.32 41.83 -34.35
C LYS A 11 15.13 40.91 -34.02
N LYS A 12 14.27 40.61 -35.00
CA LYS A 12 13.13 39.70 -34.84
C LYS A 12 13.59 38.24 -34.66
N LEU A 13 14.63 37.82 -35.37
CA LEU A 13 15.25 36.49 -35.21
C LEU A 13 15.92 36.35 -33.83
N PHE A 14 16.65 37.37 -33.38
CA PHE A 14 17.23 37.39 -32.05
C PHE A 14 16.17 37.26 -30.95
N LEU A 15 15.07 38.01 -31.06
CA LEU A 15 13.98 37.94 -30.09
C LEU A 15 13.33 36.55 -30.05
N LEU A 16 13.15 35.91 -31.21
CA LEU A 16 12.60 34.56 -31.32
C LEU A 16 13.52 33.50 -30.67
N ILE A 17 14.82 33.58 -30.94
CA ILE A 17 15.83 32.69 -30.34
C ILE A 17 15.88 32.89 -28.82
N PHE A 18 15.82 34.14 -28.36
CA PHE A 18 15.80 34.48 -26.94
C PHE A 18 14.55 33.91 -26.24
N THR A 19 13.37 34.08 -26.83
CA THR A 19 12.13 33.49 -26.28
C THR A 19 12.19 31.97 -26.24
N PHE A 20 12.75 31.33 -27.28
CA PHE A 20 12.92 29.87 -27.30
C PHE A 20 13.86 29.37 -26.20
N LEU A 21 15.01 30.01 -26.03
CA LEU A 21 15.95 29.71 -24.94
C LEU A 21 15.31 29.89 -23.57
N LEU A 22 14.55 30.96 -23.37
CA LEU A 22 13.83 31.23 -22.13
C LEU A 22 12.81 30.12 -21.81
N THR A 23 12.02 29.70 -22.82
CA THR A 23 11.06 28.59 -22.63
C THR A 23 11.74 27.28 -22.29
N LEU A 24 12.91 27.01 -22.87
CA LEU A 24 13.66 25.79 -22.63
C LEU A 24 14.21 25.75 -21.19
N ILE A 25 14.69 26.88 -20.68
CA ILE A 25 15.10 27.04 -19.26
C ILE A 25 13.92 26.81 -18.33
N PHE A 26 12.75 27.41 -18.62
CA PHE A 26 11.56 27.19 -17.79
C PHE A 26 11.13 25.73 -17.74
N ILE A 27 11.17 25.00 -18.86
CA ILE A 27 10.81 23.57 -18.89
C ILE A 27 11.70 22.77 -17.93
N PHE A 28 13.02 22.97 -17.95
CA PHE A 28 13.95 22.27 -17.06
C PHE A 28 13.76 22.65 -15.58
N TYR A 29 13.46 23.92 -15.28
CA TYR A 29 13.16 24.36 -13.91
C TYR A 29 11.82 23.80 -13.40
N PHE A 30 10.79 23.71 -14.24
CA PHE A 30 9.49 23.17 -13.82
C PHE A 30 9.54 21.65 -13.62
N THR A 31 10.29 20.90 -14.44
CA THR A 31 10.42 19.44 -14.27
C THR A 31 10.99 19.03 -12.91
N GLU A 32 11.94 19.78 -12.37
CA GLU A 32 12.51 19.55 -11.03
C GLU A 32 11.47 19.74 -9.90
N ILE A 33 10.56 20.72 -10.06
CA ILE A 33 9.51 21.01 -9.08
C ILE A 33 8.48 19.89 -9.02
N TYR A 34 8.08 19.32 -10.18
CA TYR A 34 7.12 18.22 -10.23
C TYR A 34 7.72 16.90 -9.72
N ALA A 35 9.02 16.65 -9.90
CA ALA A 35 9.70 15.48 -9.34
C ALA A 35 9.87 15.56 -7.81
N ALA A 36 9.99 16.76 -7.25
CA ALA A 36 10.04 17.00 -5.79
C ALA A 36 8.67 16.92 -5.09
N LEU A 37 7.58 16.95 -5.86
CA LEU A 37 6.19 16.72 -5.44
C LEU A 37 5.86 15.21 -5.43
N GLY A 38 6.81 14.38 -4.97
CA GLY A 38 6.59 12.95 -4.76
C GLY A 38 5.40 12.66 -3.84
N ASP A 39 4.99 11.40 -3.78
CA ASP A 39 3.78 10.94 -3.08
C ASP A 39 3.50 11.73 -1.80
N PRO A 40 2.28 12.27 -1.62
CA PRO A 40 1.96 13.12 -0.49
C PRO A 40 2.34 12.40 0.81
N LYS A 41 3.30 12.96 1.55
CA LYS A 41 3.89 12.38 2.78
C LYS A 41 2.85 11.89 3.79
N LEU A 42 1.66 12.47 3.77
CA LEU A 42 0.54 12.06 4.60
C LEU A 42 -0.01 10.67 4.20
N ILE A 43 -0.22 10.44 2.90
CA ILE A 43 -0.77 9.19 2.37
C ILE A 43 0.21 8.04 2.58
N SER A 44 1.50 8.26 2.28
CA SER A 44 2.53 7.24 2.48
C SER A 44 2.68 6.84 3.96
N LYS A 45 2.58 7.80 4.88
CA LYS A 45 2.63 7.55 6.32
C LYS A 45 1.41 6.78 6.83
N ILE A 46 0.21 7.10 6.32
CA ILE A 46 -1.02 6.37 6.65
C ILE A 46 -0.93 4.93 6.14
N ASN A 47 -0.49 4.72 4.89
CA ASN A 47 -0.35 3.38 4.32
C ASN A 47 0.65 2.55 5.13
N SER A 48 1.82 3.10 5.44
CA SER A 48 2.82 2.42 6.27
C SER A 48 2.30 2.06 7.67
N ALA A 49 1.48 2.91 8.27
CA ALA A 49 0.84 2.61 9.55
C ALA A 49 -0.14 1.42 9.44
N PHE A 50 -0.96 1.37 8.38
CA PHE A 50 -1.86 0.26 8.15
C PHE A 50 -1.12 -1.06 7.87
N GLU A 51 -0.05 -1.03 7.08
CA GLU A 51 0.78 -2.23 6.85
C GLU A 51 1.44 -2.73 8.15
N THR A 52 1.84 -1.81 9.02
CA THR A 52 2.36 -2.16 10.34
C THR A 52 1.29 -2.84 11.19
N ILE A 53 0.07 -2.29 11.21
CA ILE A 53 -1.07 -2.86 11.95
C ILE A 53 -1.43 -4.24 11.40
N GLU A 54 -1.47 -4.41 10.09
CA GLU A 54 -1.69 -5.68 9.40
C GLU A 54 -0.67 -6.75 9.84
N GLY A 55 0.62 -6.40 9.80
CA GLY A 55 1.69 -7.30 10.24
C GLY A 55 1.58 -7.69 11.73
N TRP A 56 1.17 -6.75 12.59
CA TRP A 56 0.89 -7.06 14.00
C TRP A 56 -0.32 -7.97 14.15
N LEU A 57 -1.40 -7.74 13.40
CA LEU A 57 -2.61 -8.55 13.42
C LEU A 57 -2.32 -10.02 13.06
N LEU A 58 -1.53 -10.25 12.01
CA LEU A 58 -1.12 -11.59 11.61
C LEU A 58 -0.28 -12.29 12.69
N LYS A 59 0.69 -11.58 13.26
CA LYS A 59 1.55 -12.10 14.34
C LYS A 59 0.77 -12.51 15.58
N ILE A 60 -0.27 -11.78 15.97
CA ILE A 60 -1.11 -12.13 17.14
C ILE A 60 -2.16 -13.19 16.82
N SER A 61 -2.65 -13.24 15.57
CA SER A 61 -3.72 -14.17 15.16
C SER A 61 -3.28 -15.63 15.24
N THR A 62 -2.04 -15.93 14.84
CA THR A 62 -1.48 -17.29 14.83
C THR A 62 -1.41 -17.93 16.23
N PRO A 63 -0.75 -17.31 17.25
CA PRO A 63 -0.74 -17.86 18.60
C PRO A 63 -2.14 -17.86 19.23
N ALA A 64 -2.99 -16.86 18.95
CA ALA A 64 -4.36 -16.84 19.46
C ALA A 64 -5.18 -18.03 18.94
N ALA A 65 -5.08 -18.33 17.63
CA ALA A 65 -5.72 -19.49 17.02
C ALA A 65 -5.17 -20.80 17.59
N ALA A 66 -3.86 -20.92 17.76
CA ALA A 66 -3.23 -22.10 18.36
C ALA A 66 -3.74 -22.35 19.80
N VAL A 67 -3.80 -21.32 20.63
CA VAL A 67 -4.32 -21.40 22.00
C VAL A 67 -5.81 -21.77 22.01
N ALA A 68 -6.62 -21.18 21.13
CA ALA A 68 -8.05 -21.49 21.02
C ALA A 68 -8.30 -22.95 20.56
N VAL A 69 -7.52 -23.45 19.59
CA VAL A 69 -7.59 -24.85 19.17
C VAL A 69 -7.13 -25.77 20.31
N GLY A 70 -6.00 -25.47 20.96
CA GLY A 70 -5.48 -26.26 22.07
C GLY A 70 -6.47 -26.37 23.23
N THR A 71 -7.05 -25.24 23.66
CA THR A 71 -8.09 -25.21 24.68
C THR A 71 -9.34 -25.98 24.27
N GLY A 72 -9.80 -25.85 23.02
CA GLY A 72 -10.92 -26.63 22.50
C GLY A 72 -10.67 -28.14 22.47
N VAL A 73 -9.44 -28.57 22.14
CA VAL A 73 -9.02 -29.98 22.18
C VAL A 73 -9.01 -30.48 23.62
N PHE A 74 -8.48 -29.70 24.56
CA PHE A 74 -8.51 -30.02 25.98
C PHE A 74 -9.94 -30.13 26.52
N MET A 75 -10.82 -29.18 26.17
CA MET A 75 -12.24 -29.23 26.53
C MET A 75 -12.91 -30.51 26.06
N LYS A 76 -12.61 -30.95 24.83
CA LYS A 76 -13.14 -32.21 24.29
C LYS A 76 -12.59 -33.43 25.02
N LYS A 77 -11.29 -33.45 25.36
CA LYS A 77 -10.62 -34.59 26.00
C LYS A 77 -10.97 -34.72 27.49
N PHE A 78 -11.08 -33.60 28.19
CA PHE A 78 -11.37 -33.52 29.64
C PHE A 78 -12.85 -33.26 29.95
N SER A 79 -13.73 -33.47 28.97
CA SER A 79 -15.18 -33.31 29.14
C SER A 79 -15.83 -34.41 29.99
N PHE A 80 -15.12 -35.52 30.25
CA PHE A 80 -15.60 -36.68 30.99
C PHE A 80 -16.98 -37.21 30.54
N GLY A 81 -17.29 -37.10 29.25
CA GLY A 81 -18.57 -37.57 28.68
C GLY A 81 -19.69 -36.52 28.65
N ASP A 82 -19.48 -35.30 29.16
CA ASP A 82 -20.42 -34.20 29.02
C ASP A 82 -20.52 -33.77 27.53
N GLU A 83 -21.65 -34.07 26.90
CA GLU A 83 -21.91 -33.80 25.49
C GLU A 83 -21.97 -32.31 25.17
N GLU A 84 -22.43 -31.46 26.09
CA GLU A 84 -22.50 -30.02 25.88
C GLU A 84 -21.10 -29.41 25.80
N ARG A 85 -20.22 -29.81 26.71
CA ARG A 85 -18.81 -29.40 26.72
C ARG A 85 -18.04 -29.94 25.53
N ILE A 86 -18.29 -31.17 25.08
CA ILE A 86 -17.71 -31.72 23.84
C ILE A 86 -18.17 -30.92 22.62
N ARG A 87 -19.46 -30.56 22.55
CA ARG A 87 -20.03 -29.76 21.44
C ARG A 87 -19.42 -28.36 21.43
N MET A 88 -19.25 -27.75 22.59
CA MET A 88 -18.60 -26.45 22.74
C MET A 88 -17.13 -26.49 22.31
N GLY A 89 -16.35 -27.48 22.76
CA GLY A 89 -14.96 -27.67 22.32
C GLY A 89 -14.84 -27.81 20.80
N LYS A 90 -15.73 -28.61 20.16
CA LYS A 90 -15.79 -28.72 18.69
C LYS A 90 -16.13 -27.38 18.02
N LYS A 91 -17.04 -26.58 18.60
CA LYS A 91 -17.40 -25.26 18.08
C LYS A 91 -16.23 -24.28 18.16
N ILE A 92 -15.49 -24.27 19.28
CA ILE A 92 -14.30 -23.44 19.47
C ILE A 92 -13.24 -23.79 18.44
N ILE A 93 -12.90 -25.08 18.27
CA ILE A 93 -11.89 -25.53 17.29
C ILE A 93 -12.27 -25.11 15.86
N LYS A 94 -13.52 -25.35 15.45
CA LYS A 94 -13.97 -25.00 14.10
C LYS A 94 -13.97 -23.49 13.89
N GLY A 95 -14.44 -22.73 14.88
CA GLY A 95 -14.50 -21.28 14.81
C GLY A 95 -13.10 -20.66 14.74
N SER A 96 -12.16 -21.12 15.56
CA SER A 96 -10.79 -20.59 15.56
C SER A 96 -10.04 -20.91 14.26
N LEU A 97 -10.16 -22.15 13.75
CA LEU A 97 -9.57 -22.53 12.47
C LEU A 97 -10.17 -21.74 11.30
N PHE A 98 -11.49 -21.56 11.27
CA PHE A 98 -12.15 -20.79 10.22
C PHE A 98 -11.70 -19.33 10.23
N SER A 99 -11.71 -18.68 11.40
CA SER A 99 -11.29 -17.28 11.52
C SER A 99 -9.83 -17.07 11.14
N TYR A 100 -8.94 -17.99 11.52
CA TYR A 100 -7.53 -17.91 11.15
C TYR A 100 -7.31 -18.10 9.65
N ALA A 101 -7.96 -19.10 9.04
CA ALA A 101 -7.92 -19.30 7.60
C ALA A 101 -8.46 -18.09 6.83
N PHE A 102 -9.48 -17.43 7.36
CA PHE A 102 -10.03 -16.20 6.77
C PHE A 102 -9.03 -15.04 6.81
N ILE A 103 -8.32 -14.84 7.93
CA ILE A 103 -7.26 -13.84 8.05
C ILE A 103 -6.14 -14.10 7.04
N LEU A 104 -5.69 -15.35 6.91
CA LEU A 104 -4.68 -15.74 5.93
C LEU A 104 -5.14 -15.52 4.47
N ALA A 105 -6.42 -15.78 4.17
CA ALA A 105 -6.95 -15.56 2.84
C ALA A 105 -6.95 -14.06 2.47
N ILE A 106 -7.29 -13.18 3.40
CA ILE A 106 -7.24 -11.73 3.19
C ILE A 106 -5.81 -11.25 2.94
N ASP A 107 -4.86 -11.71 3.77
CA ASP A 107 -3.43 -11.39 3.63
C ASP A 107 -2.89 -11.83 2.26
N LEU A 108 -3.26 -13.03 1.81
CA LEU A 108 -2.89 -13.54 0.48
C LEU A 108 -3.47 -12.70 -0.65
N ILE A 109 -4.76 -12.33 -0.58
CA ILE A 109 -5.41 -11.47 -1.58
C ILE A 109 -4.73 -10.10 -1.62
N LEU A 110 -4.46 -9.49 -0.45
CA LEU A 110 -3.83 -8.17 -0.40
C LEU A 110 -2.40 -8.22 -0.95
N SER A 111 -1.64 -9.26 -0.60
CA SER A 111 -0.30 -9.50 -1.15
C SER A 111 -0.32 -9.68 -2.68
N ALA A 112 -1.31 -10.39 -3.22
CA ALA A 112 -1.49 -10.56 -4.65
C ALA A 112 -1.82 -9.23 -5.36
N ILE A 113 -2.70 -8.40 -4.76
CA ILE A 113 -3.02 -7.06 -5.29
C ILE A 113 -1.77 -6.18 -5.30
N LYS A 114 -1.01 -6.14 -4.20
CA LYS A 114 0.25 -5.38 -4.12
C LYS A 114 1.25 -5.84 -5.18
N SER A 115 1.39 -7.16 -5.36
CA SER A 115 2.28 -7.74 -6.37
C SER A 115 1.85 -7.46 -7.82
N LEU A 116 0.58 -7.19 -8.07
CA LEU A 116 0.07 -6.89 -9.41
C LEU A 116 0.23 -5.41 -9.77
N ILE A 117 0.14 -4.52 -8.77
CA ILE A 117 0.28 -3.07 -8.94
C ILE A 117 1.75 -2.65 -8.98
N SER A 118 2.63 -3.39 -8.29
CA SER A 118 4.09 -3.23 -8.34
C SER A 118 4.69 -3.70 -9.65
#